data_AF-A0A875RWQ2-F1
#
_entry.id   AF-A0A875RWQ2-F1
#
_cell.length_a   1.000
_cell.length_b   1.000
_cell.length_c   1.000
_cell.angle_alpha   90.00
_cell.angle_beta   90.00
_cell.angle_gamma   90.00
#
_symmetry.space_group_name_H-M   'P 1'
#
loop_
_entity.id
_entity.type
_entity.pdbx_description
1 polymer ?
#
loop_
_entity_poly.entity_id
_entity_poly.type
_entity_poly.pdbx_seq_one_letter_code
_entity_poly.pdbx_strand_id
1 'polypeptide(L)'
;MTYHDVPVGYIPPPFPSLYWPLGPSKIMYKKSFLYYSKDVWRFTVCWCIIMIVAFYTSAAAIVILTHYRGTNYGINIKGTTWLDESRDTNNAGVPDLTRRKKQSLISSMVKSNKKFLLLVVLVYLVIAAFEGFVAGSLIGVLINAIYQSGQVKMTTWLPFVYSLVVVLFNITSSYSLTSTLM
;
A
#
# COMPACT_ATOMS: atom_id res chain seq x y z
N MET A 1 7.87 -16.26 -27.35
CA MET A 1 8.98 -17.20 -27.62
C MET A 1 8.49 -18.60 -27.36
N THR A 2 8.56 -19.46 -28.37
CA THR A 2 8.29 -20.89 -28.23
C THR A 2 9.42 -21.56 -27.47
N TYR A 3 9.14 -22.66 -26.76
CA TYR A 3 10.08 -23.43 -25.92
C TYR A 3 11.43 -23.76 -26.58
N HIS A 4 11.49 -23.74 -27.92
CA HIS A 4 12.67 -24.05 -28.73
C HIS A 4 13.82 -23.02 -28.70
N ASP A 5 13.61 -21.78 -28.25
CA ASP A 5 14.65 -20.74 -28.18
C ASP A 5 15.40 -20.68 -26.83
N VAL A 6 15.12 -21.62 -25.93
CA VAL A 6 15.70 -21.65 -24.58
C VAL A 6 17.03 -22.43 -24.59
N PRO A 7 18.14 -21.87 -24.09
CA PRO A 7 19.40 -22.59 -23.98
C PRO A 7 19.26 -23.84 -23.10
N VAL A 8 19.82 -24.96 -23.56
CA VAL A 8 19.82 -26.24 -22.82
C VAL A 8 20.49 -26.04 -21.45
N GLY A 9 19.79 -26.31 -20.35
CA GLY A 9 20.26 -26.05 -18.98
C GLY A 9 19.83 -24.70 -18.36
N TYR A 10 18.79 -24.07 -18.90
CA TYR A 10 18.14 -22.91 -18.27
C TYR A 10 17.51 -23.28 -16.92
N ILE A 11 17.82 -22.49 -15.89
CA ILE A 11 17.21 -22.57 -14.56
C ILE A 11 16.64 -21.19 -14.28
N PRO A 12 15.35 -21.07 -13.93
CA PRO A 12 14.75 -19.78 -13.63
C PRO A 12 15.47 -19.14 -12.43
N PRO A 13 15.81 -17.84 -12.51
CA PRO A 13 16.55 -17.19 -11.44
C PRO A 13 15.66 -17.02 -10.20
N PRO A 14 16.20 -17.19 -8.98
CA PRO A 14 15.44 -17.01 -7.75
C PRO A 14 15.03 -15.53 -7.61
N PHE A 15 13.80 -15.32 -7.14
CA PHE A 15 13.35 -14.00 -6.70
C PHE A 15 14.24 -13.51 -5.54
N PRO A 16 14.67 -12.24 -5.45
CA PRO A 16 14.42 -11.08 -6.34
C PRO A 16 15.63 -10.76 -7.23
N SER A 17 15.92 -11.56 -8.26
CA SER A 17 17.02 -11.28 -9.18
C SER A 17 16.76 -10.06 -10.09
N LEU A 18 17.41 -8.92 -9.84
CA LEU A 18 17.49 -7.80 -10.77
C LEU A 18 18.68 -8.00 -11.74
N TYR A 19 18.48 -7.73 -13.03
CA TYR A 19 19.56 -7.74 -14.02
C TYR A 19 20.53 -6.60 -13.69
N TRP A 20 21.85 -6.81 -13.65
CA TRP A 20 22.79 -5.72 -13.35
C TRP A 20 23.95 -5.76 -14.36
N PRO A 21 24.14 -4.71 -15.19
CA PRO A 21 25.10 -4.75 -16.28
C PRO A 21 26.56 -4.45 -15.89
N LEU A 22 26.85 -4.03 -14.64
CA LEU A 22 28.17 -3.50 -14.23
C LEU A 22 28.99 -4.42 -13.31
N GLY A 23 28.76 -5.74 -13.33
CA GLY A 23 29.46 -6.71 -12.46
C GLY A 23 30.63 -7.42 -13.16
N PRO A 24 31.83 -7.55 -12.53
CA PRO A 24 32.93 -8.35 -13.06
C PRO A 24 32.60 -9.85 -12.98
N SER A 25 32.59 -10.50 -14.14
CA SER A 25 32.93 -11.92 -14.34
C SER A 25 32.31 -12.98 -13.39
N LYS A 26 30.98 -13.13 -13.34
CA LYS A 26 30.39 -14.46 -13.01
C LYS A 26 29.40 -14.96 -14.08
N ILE A 27 29.59 -16.22 -14.46
CA ILE A 27 28.79 -16.98 -15.43
C ILE A 27 27.29 -17.06 -15.07
N MET A 28 26.92 -16.71 -13.82
CA MET A 28 25.53 -16.64 -13.35
C MET A 28 24.68 -15.55 -14.02
N TYR A 29 25.28 -14.48 -14.57
CA TYR A 29 24.53 -13.29 -15.01
C TYR A 29 23.90 -13.42 -16.41
N LYS A 30 24.33 -14.38 -17.23
CA LYS A 30 23.66 -14.73 -18.51
C LYS A 30 22.30 -15.44 -18.31
N LYS A 31 21.90 -15.77 -17.07
CA LYS A 31 20.66 -16.51 -16.75
C LYS A 31 19.48 -15.65 -16.25
N SER A 32 19.66 -14.34 -16.00
CA SER A 32 18.57 -13.48 -15.49
C SER A 32 17.61 -12.98 -16.58
N PHE A 33 17.50 -13.70 -17.69
CA PHE A 33 16.45 -13.49 -18.69
C PHE A 33 15.32 -14.45 -18.39
N LEU A 34 14.09 -13.95 -18.34
CA LEU A 34 12.93 -14.81 -18.18
C LEU A 34 12.46 -15.23 -19.57
N TYR A 35 12.51 -16.54 -19.81
CA TYR A 35 12.00 -17.15 -21.04
C TYR A 35 10.60 -17.74 -20.84
N TYR A 36 10.27 -18.17 -19.62
CA TYR A 36 8.95 -18.71 -19.29
C TYR A 36 7.97 -17.60 -18.91
N SER A 37 6.86 -17.53 -19.64
CA SER A 37 5.73 -16.64 -19.38
C SER A 37 5.21 -16.70 -17.93
N LYS A 38 5.23 -17.89 -17.33
CA LYS A 38 4.77 -18.11 -15.95
C LYS A 38 5.65 -17.41 -14.92
N ASP A 39 6.97 -17.38 -15.16
CA ASP A 39 7.91 -16.74 -14.25
C ASP A 39 7.82 -15.22 -14.37
N VAL A 40 7.54 -14.71 -15.57
CA VAL A 40 7.36 -13.28 -15.83
C VAL A 40 6.20 -12.75 -15.02
N TRP A 41 5.06 -13.45 -15.12
CA TRP A 41 3.85 -13.09 -14.38
C TRP A 41 4.07 -13.13 -12.87
N ARG A 42 4.77 -14.14 -12.34
CA ARG A 42 5.12 -14.20 -10.91
C ARG A 42 6.00 -13.03 -10.51
N PHE A 43 6.98 -12.69 -11.33
CA PHE A 43 7.89 -11.58 -11.06
C PHE A 43 7.15 -10.23 -11.03
N THR A 44 6.26 -9.97 -11.99
CA THR A 44 5.47 -8.72 -12.03
C THR A 44 4.56 -8.60 -10.83
N VAL A 45 3.87 -9.67 -10.46
CA VAL A 45 2.97 -9.68 -9.30
C VAL A 45 3.76 -9.48 -8.00
N CYS A 46 4.87 -10.20 -7.81
CA CYS A 46 5.67 -10.08 -6.58
C CYS A 46 6.28 -8.68 -6.43
N TRP A 47 6.85 -8.10 -7.49
CA TRP A 47 7.37 -6.74 -7.43
C TRP A 47 6.28 -5.70 -7.18
N CYS A 48 5.11 -5.85 -7.79
CA CYS A 48 4.00 -4.91 -7.63
C CYS A 48 3.46 -4.94 -6.19
N ILE A 49 3.24 -6.14 -5.64
CA ILE A 49 2.82 -6.31 -4.24
C ILE A 49 3.86 -5.73 -3.29
N ILE A 50 5.15 -6.00 -3.48
CA ILE A 50 6.19 -5.48 -2.57
C ILE A 50 6.24 -3.95 -2.59
N MET A 51 6.19 -3.32 -3.77
CA MET A 51 6.27 -1.87 -3.87
C MET A 51 5.01 -1.18 -3.32
N ILE A 52 3.83 -1.72 -3.59
CA ILE A 52 2.56 -1.22 -3.03
C ILE A 52 2.52 -1.43 -1.52
N VAL A 53 2.85 -2.63 -1.02
CA VAL A 53 2.91 -2.89 0.42
C VAL A 53 3.92 -1.96 1.10
N ALA A 54 5.10 -1.75 0.53
CA ALA A 54 6.10 -0.82 1.08
C ALA A 54 5.55 0.61 1.20
N PHE A 55 4.84 1.09 0.18
CA PHE A 55 4.21 2.42 0.25
C PHE A 55 3.13 2.46 1.35
N TYR A 56 2.25 1.47 1.40
CA TYR A 56 1.20 1.38 2.41
C TYR A 56 1.75 1.20 3.84
N THR A 57 2.91 0.53 4.00
CA THR A 57 3.61 0.46 5.30
C THR A 57 4.15 1.81 5.74
N SER A 58 4.46 2.73 4.82
CA SER A 58 4.84 4.11 5.18
C SER A 58 3.66 4.82 5.85
N ALA A 59 2.44 4.64 5.34
CA ALA A 59 1.23 5.17 5.97
C ALA A 59 0.98 4.52 7.34
N ALA A 60 1.15 3.19 7.44
CA ALA A 60 1.05 2.48 8.72
C ALA A 60 2.10 2.98 9.74
N ALA A 61 3.32 3.25 9.30
CA ALA A 61 4.38 3.81 10.13
C ALA A 61 4.02 5.21 10.64
N ILE A 62 3.37 6.04 9.82
CA ILE A 62 2.87 7.36 10.25
C ILE A 62 1.79 7.21 11.34
N VAL A 63 0.86 6.26 11.18
CA VAL A 63 -0.18 5.99 12.20
C VAL A 63 0.44 5.53 13.51
N ILE A 64 1.41 4.60 13.43
CA ILE A 64 2.16 4.11 14.59
C ILE A 64 2.93 5.28 15.24
N LEU A 65 3.68 6.07 14.46
CA LEU A 65 4.45 7.20 14.96
C LEU A 65 3.55 8.25 15.64
N THR A 66 2.39 8.55 15.05
CA THR A 66 1.41 9.50 15.60
C THR A 66 0.86 9.03 16.93
N HIS A 67 0.61 7.72 17.07
CA HIS A 67 0.17 7.13 18.32
C HIS A 67 1.30 7.08 19.38
N TYR A 68 2.55 6.78 18.98
CA TYR A 68 3.70 6.75 19.89
C TYR A 68 4.13 8.13 20.38
N ARG A 69 3.96 9.19 19.58
CA ARG A 69 4.32 10.58 19.95
C ARG A 69 3.35 11.24 20.93
N GLY A 70 2.36 10.52 21.44
CA GLY A 70 1.43 11.03 22.44
C GLY A 70 0.38 11.91 21.80
N THR A 71 -0.79 11.33 21.60
CA THR A 71 -2.06 11.99 21.26
C THR A 71 -2.46 12.97 22.36
N ASN A 72 -1.73 14.10 22.47
CA ASN A 72 -2.17 15.34 23.09
C ASN A 72 -2.92 16.15 22.04
N TYR A 73 -3.92 15.55 21.37
CA TYR A 73 -4.99 16.38 20.83
C TYR A 73 -5.78 16.83 22.06
N GLY A 74 -5.30 17.89 22.71
CA GLY A 74 -6.19 18.77 23.44
C GLY A 74 -7.18 19.27 22.41
N ILE A 75 -8.26 18.51 22.20
CA ILE A 75 -9.43 18.97 21.47
C ILE A 75 -9.95 20.12 22.31
N ASN A 76 -9.43 21.32 22.04
CA ASN A 76 -9.91 22.57 22.61
C ASN A 76 -11.23 22.84 21.90
N ILE A 77 -12.29 22.14 22.31
CA ILE A 77 -13.66 22.40 21.87
C ILE A 77 -14.07 23.73 22.52
N LYS A 78 -13.47 24.83 22.09
CA LYS A 78 -13.92 26.19 22.42
C LYS A 78 -15.28 26.53 21.79
N GLY A 79 -15.81 25.64 20.95
CA GLY A 79 -17.11 25.79 20.30
C GLY A 79 -18.32 25.37 21.14
N THR A 80 -18.16 24.58 22.21
CA THR A 80 -19.30 24.14 23.03
C THR A 80 -19.64 25.07 24.19
N THR A 81 -18.74 25.98 24.57
CA THR A 81 -18.97 26.93 25.67
C THR A 81 -20.11 27.90 25.36
N TRP A 82 -20.26 28.31 24.10
CA TRP A 82 -21.31 29.26 23.68
C TRP A 82 -22.73 28.67 23.70
N LEU A 83 -22.87 27.34 23.68
CA LEU A 83 -24.18 26.66 23.75
C LEU A 83 -24.61 26.33 25.18
N ASP A 84 -23.70 26.42 26.16
CA ASP A 84 -23.96 26.14 27.58
C ASP A 84 -24.42 27.42 28.30
N GLU A 85 -23.75 28.55 28.06
CA GLU A 85 -24.04 29.84 28.72
C GLU A 85 -25.48 30.33 28.47
N SER A 86 -26.07 30.02 27.30
CA SER A 86 -27.41 30.49 26.93
C SER A 86 -28.56 29.61 27.43
N ARG A 87 -28.29 28.51 28.15
CA ARG A 87 -29.33 27.56 28.61
C ARG A 87 -29.56 27.52 30.12
N ASP A 88 -28.76 28.22 30.91
CA ASP A 88 -28.75 28.08 32.38
C ASP A 88 -29.73 28.99 33.14
N THR A 89 -30.57 29.77 32.46
CA THR A 89 -31.49 30.71 33.16
C THR A 89 -32.90 30.18 33.41
N ASN A 90 -33.32 29.03 32.86
CA ASN A 90 -34.76 28.70 32.86
C ASN A 90 -35.17 27.28 33.26
N ASN A 91 -34.26 26.34 33.58
CA ASN A 91 -34.68 24.97 33.89
C ASN A 91 -33.89 24.34 35.04
N ALA A 92 -34.26 24.70 36.26
CA ALA A 92 -33.97 23.89 37.44
C ALA A 92 -34.80 22.60 37.36
N GLY A 93 -34.17 21.44 37.08
CA GLY A 93 -34.84 20.15 37.30
C GLY A 93 -34.50 18.96 36.40
N VAL A 94 -33.48 19.01 35.53
CA VAL A 94 -33.10 17.82 34.74
C VAL A 94 -31.79 17.22 35.27
N PRO A 95 -31.78 15.98 35.81
CA PRO A 95 -30.55 15.35 36.28
C PRO A 95 -29.60 15.03 35.11
N ASP A 96 -28.38 15.57 35.19
CA ASP A 96 -27.25 15.50 34.23
C ASP A 96 -26.70 14.06 33.94
N LEU A 97 -27.44 13.02 34.29
CA LEU A 97 -27.06 11.62 34.11
C LEU A 97 -26.96 11.23 32.63
N THR A 98 -27.73 11.88 31.75
CA THR A 98 -27.74 11.64 30.30
C THR A 98 -26.50 12.16 29.59
N ARG A 99 -25.89 13.28 30.05
CA ARG A 99 -24.67 13.87 29.47
C ARG A 99 -23.44 13.03 29.77
N ARG A 100 -23.27 12.59 31.04
CA ARG A 100 -22.20 11.68 31.47
C ARG A 100 -22.18 10.37 30.68
N LYS A 101 -23.36 9.76 30.43
CA LYS A 101 -23.44 8.49 29.73
C LYS A 101 -23.00 8.62 28.26
N LYS A 102 -23.46 9.65 27.54
CA LYS A 102 -23.11 9.88 26.13
C LYS A 102 -21.61 10.16 25.92
N GLN A 103 -20.99 10.93 26.81
CA GLN A 103 -19.53 11.17 26.77
C GLN A 103 -18.72 9.90 27.07
N SER A 104 -19.20 9.04 27.98
CA SER A 104 -18.54 7.76 28.28
C SER A 104 -18.62 6.75 27.12
N LEU A 105 -19.71 6.79 26.33
CA LEU A 105 -19.85 5.90 25.18
C LEU A 105 -18.91 6.31 24.04
N ILE A 106 -18.76 7.61 23.79
CA ILE A 106 -17.84 8.12 22.76
C ILE A 106 -16.38 7.85 23.16
N SER A 107 -16.02 8.05 24.43
CA SER A 107 -14.66 7.74 24.91
C SER A 107 -14.38 6.24 24.95
N SER A 108 -15.42 5.39 25.12
CA SER A 108 -15.28 3.94 25.06
C SER A 108 -15.09 3.40 23.64
N MET A 109 -15.65 4.04 22.61
CA MET A 109 -15.39 3.72 21.21
C MET A 109 -14.00 4.18 20.75
N VAL A 110 -13.44 5.22 21.38
CA VAL A 110 -12.08 5.75 21.12
C VAL A 110 -11.04 5.15 22.08
N LYS A 111 -11.44 4.25 22.99
CA LYS A 111 -10.53 3.66 23.98
C LYS A 111 -9.52 2.76 23.26
N SER A 112 -8.32 3.34 23.12
CA SER A 112 -7.08 2.77 22.60
C SER A 112 -6.91 1.30 22.98
N ASN A 113 -7.43 0.44 22.11
CA ASN A 113 -7.02 -0.94 22.05
C ASN A 113 -5.96 -1.00 20.95
N LYS A 114 -4.72 -1.35 21.29
CA LYS A 114 -3.64 -1.56 20.29
C LYS A 114 -4.10 -2.50 19.16
N LYS A 115 -5.08 -3.38 19.45
CA LYS A 115 -5.76 -4.24 18.46
C LYS A 115 -6.50 -3.46 17.38
N PHE A 116 -7.14 -2.33 17.69
CA PHE A 116 -7.84 -1.50 16.71
C PHE A 116 -6.85 -0.83 15.74
N LEU A 117 -5.74 -0.29 16.26
CA LEU A 117 -4.67 0.28 15.43
C LEU A 117 -4.04 -0.78 14.52
N LEU A 118 -3.77 -1.97 15.06
CA LEU A 118 -3.27 -3.11 14.30
C LEU A 118 -4.29 -3.57 13.24
N LEU A 119 -5.58 -3.59 13.56
CA LEU A 119 -6.66 -3.93 12.63
C LEU A 119 -6.71 -2.96 11.44
N VAL A 120 -6.57 -1.65 11.67
CA VAL A 120 -6.52 -0.66 10.58
C VAL A 120 -5.32 -0.91 9.67
N VAL A 121 -4.14 -1.16 10.21
CA VAL A 121 -2.93 -1.50 9.42
C VAL A 121 -3.12 -2.78 8.63
N LEU A 122 -3.69 -3.82 9.25
CA LEU A 122 -3.94 -5.10 8.59
C LEU A 122 -4.94 -4.96 7.44
N VAL A 123 -6.04 -4.22 7.64
CA VAL A 123 -7.00 -3.92 6.57
C VAL A 123 -6.33 -3.16 5.42
N TYR A 124 -5.49 -2.17 5.72
CA TYR A 124 -4.75 -1.41 4.71
C TYR A 124 -3.80 -2.29 3.90
N LEU A 125 -3.11 -3.23 4.56
CA LEU A 125 -2.24 -4.21 3.88
C LEU A 125 -3.02 -5.20 3.00
N VAL A 126 -4.21 -5.63 3.42
CA VAL A 126 -5.05 -6.53 2.62
C VAL A 126 -5.53 -5.81 1.35
N ILE A 127 -5.95 -4.54 1.47
CA ILE A 127 -6.35 -3.72 0.33
C ILE A 127 -5.15 -3.54 -0.62
N ALA A 128 -3.98 -3.19 -0.08
CA ALA A 128 -2.74 -3.01 -0.84
C ALA A 128 -2.34 -4.29 -1.61
N ALA A 129 -2.41 -5.45 -0.94
CA ALA A 129 -2.09 -6.72 -1.56
C ALA A 129 -3.07 -7.08 -2.69
N PHE A 130 -4.36 -6.80 -2.49
CA PHE A 130 -5.38 -7.03 -3.50
C PHE A 130 -5.18 -6.11 -4.72
N GLU A 131 -4.97 -4.82 -4.49
CA GLU A 131 -4.70 -3.83 -5.54
C GLU A 131 -3.44 -4.21 -6.35
N GLY A 132 -2.33 -4.50 -5.64
CA GLY A 132 -1.07 -4.92 -6.26
C GLY A 132 -1.19 -6.25 -7.01
N PHE A 133 -2.02 -7.18 -6.55
CA PHE A 133 -2.28 -8.44 -7.26
C PHE A 133 -3.04 -8.21 -8.56
N VAL A 134 -4.09 -7.37 -8.56
CA VAL A 134 -4.88 -7.05 -9.76
C VAL A 134 -4.03 -6.30 -10.79
N ALA A 135 -3.35 -5.23 -10.36
CA ALA A 135 -2.46 -4.45 -11.22
C ALA A 135 -1.30 -5.31 -11.78
N GLY A 136 -0.65 -6.08 -10.91
CA GLY A 136 0.45 -6.99 -11.25
C GLY A 136 0.02 -8.13 -12.19
N SER A 137 -1.23 -8.60 -12.09
CA SER A 137 -1.76 -9.66 -12.95
C SER A 137 -2.11 -9.14 -14.34
N LEU A 138 -2.80 -7.99 -14.43
CA LEU A 138 -3.15 -7.36 -15.70
C LEU A 138 -1.88 -7.04 -16.50
N ILE A 139 -0.89 -6.42 -15.84
CA ILE A 139 0.36 -6.10 -16.52
C ILE A 139 1.17 -7.35 -16.87
N GLY A 140 1.17 -8.38 -16.02
CA GLY A 140 1.93 -9.60 -16.25
C GLY A 140 1.47 -10.32 -17.53
N VAL A 141 0.14 -10.35 -17.75
CA VAL A 141 -0.44 -10.89 -18.98
C VAL A 141 -0.14 -9.98 -20.18
N LEU A 142 -0.28 -8.66 -20.03
CA LEU A 142 -0.02 -7.70 -21.10
C LEU A 142 1.44 -7.75 -21.58
N ILE A 143 2.38 -7.68 -20.64
CA ILE A 143 3.81 -7.74 -20.89
C ILE A 143 4.19 -9.08 -21.53
N ASN A 144 3.60 -10.20 -21.08
CA ASN A 144 3.81 -11.50 -21.73
C ASN A 144 3.35 -11.51 -23.20
N ALA A 145 2.18 -10.95 -23.51
CA ALA A 145 1.66 -10.88 -24.88
C ALA A 145 2.56 -10.02 -25.78
N ILE A 146 2.99 -8.85 -25.32
CA ILE A 146 3.85 -7.93 -26.07
C ILE A 146 5.20 -8.59 -26.40
N TYR A 147 5.80 -9.29 -25.45
CA TYR A 147 7.09 -9.95 -25.68
C TYR A 147 6.96 -11.20 -26.54
N GLN A 148 5.82 -11.88 -26.49
CA GLN A 148 5.53 -12.95 -27.43
C GLN A 148 5.43 -12.42 -28.86
N SER A 149 4.81 -11.24 -29.07
CA SER A 149 4.76 -10.59 -30.39
C SER A 149 6.09 -10.02 -30.86
N GLY A 150 6.92 -9.51 -29.95
CA GLY A 150 8.20 -8.87 -30.29
C GLY A 150 9.37 -9.85 -30.48
N GLN A 151 9.21 -11.13 -30.11
CA GLN A 151 10.30 -12.13 -30.08
C GLN A 151 11.57 -11.62 -29.34
N VAL A 152 11.41 -10.75 -28.34
CA VAL A 152 12.51 -10.19 -27.54
C VAL A 152 12.64 -10.97 -26.22
N LYS A 153 13.85 -11.03 -25.66
CA LYS A 153 14.10 -11.63 -24.34
C LYS A 153 13.71 -10.63 -23.24
N MET A 154 12.99 -11.08 -22.21
CA MET A 154 12.54 -10.21 -21.12
C MET A 154 13.62 -10.01 -20.06
N THR A 155 13.92 -8.74 -19.73
CA THR A 155 14.78 -8.37 -18.62
C THR A 155 13.97 -8.25 -17.33
N THR A 156 14.58 -8.59 -16.19
CA THR A 156 13.94 -8.46 -14.87
C THR A 156 13.76 -7.01 -14.40
N TRP A 157 14.27 -6.01 -15.13
CA TRP A 157 14.05 -4.59 -14.87
C TRP A 157 12.62 -4.14 -15.18
N LEU A 158 11.97 -4.74 -16.16
CA LEU A 158 10.66 -4.28 -16.61
C LEU A 158 9.58 -4.41 -15.53
N PRO A 159 9.44 -5.55 -14.83
CA PRO A 159 8.59 -5.67 -13.65
C PRO A 159 8.85 -4.60 -12.58
N PHE A 160 10.12 -4.28 -12.35
CA PHE A 160 10.54 -3.30 -11.35
C PHE A 160 10.14 -1.88 -11.74
N VAL A 161 10.47 -1.44 -12.95
CA VAL A 161 10.13 -0.11 -13.46
C VAL A 161 8.62 0.07 -13.50
N TYR A 162 7.87 -0.95 -13.92
CA TYR A 162 6.41 -0.88 -13.91
C TYR A 162 5.85 -0.67 -12.49
N SER A 163 6.34 -1.43 -11.52
CA SER A 163 5.89 -1.29 -10.13
C SER A 163 6.22 0.09 -9.56
N LEU A 164 7.33 0.69 -9.99
CA LEU A 164 7.67 2.09 -9.67
C LEU A 164 6.68 3.08 -10.31
N VAL A 165 6.34 2.90 -11.59
CA VAL A 165 5.34 3.74 -12.27
C VAL A 165 3.97 3.66 -11.59
N VAL A 166 3.55 2.46 -11.16
CA VAL A 166 2.29 2.28 -10.43
C VAL A 166 2.30 3.04 -9.10
N VAL A 167 3.38 2.96 -8.32
CA VAL A 167 3.49 3.72 -7.07
C VAL A 167 3.47 5.23 -7.34
N LEU A 168 4.19 5.70 -8.35
CA LEU A 168 4.17 7.12 -8.75
C LEU A 168 2.77 7.57 -9.18
N PHE A 169 2.07 6.75 -9.96
CA PHE A 169 0.70 7.03 -10.39
C PHE A 169 -0.25 7.14 -9.20
N ASN A 170 -0.13 6.26 -8.21
CA ASN A 170 -0.92 6.32 -6.99
C ASN A 170 -0.63 7.59 -6.17
N ILE A 171 0.63 8.00 -6.12
CA ILE A 171 1.05 9.26 -5.48
C ILE A 171 0.43 10.47 -6.20
N THR A 172 0.56 10.56 -7.53
CA THR A 172 -0.01 11.65 -8.33
C THR A 172 -1.52 11.70 -8.23
N SER A 173 -2.19 10.55 -8.28
CA SER A 173 -3.65 10.47 -8.12
C SER A 173 -4.11 10.96 -6.76
N SER A 174 -3.35 10.65 -5.70
CA SER A 174 -3.65 11.14 -4.34
C SER A 174 -3.55 12.66 -4.23
N TYR A 175 -2.53 13.27 -4.84
CA TYR A 175 -2.39 14.73 -4.89
C TYR A 175 -3.50 15.39 -5.71
N SER A 176 -3.85 14.80 -6.87
CA SER A 176 -4.93 15.33 -7.71
C SER A 176 -6.28 15.27 -7.01
N LEU A 177 -6.60 14.15 -6.35
CA LEU A 177 -7.87 13.99 -5.64
C LEU A 177 -8.00 14.96 -4.46
N THR A 178 -6.89 15.23 -3.77
CA THR A 178 -6.84 16.26 -2.72
C THR A 178 -7.07 17.66 -3.31
N SER A 179 -6.47 17.97 -4.46
CA SER A 179 -6.62 19.26 -5.12
C SER A 179 -8.01 19.51 -5.68
N THR A 180 -8.77 18.48 -6.05
CA THR A 180 -10.14 18.64 -6.57
C THR A 180 -11.19 18.77 -5.46
N LEU A 181 -10.87 18.30 -4.25
CA LEU A 181 -11.74 18.39 -3.08
C LEU A 181 -11.60 19.71 -2.30
N MET A 182 -10.54 20.49 -2.56
CA MET A 182 -10.32 21.84 -2.01
C MET A 182 -10.82 22.91 -2.96
#